data_AF-A0A6B3GUX7-F1
#
_entry.id   AF-A0A6B3GUX7-F1
#
_cell.length_a   1.000
_cell.length_b   1.000
_cell.length_c   1.000
_cell.angle_alpha   90.00
_cell.angle_beta   90.00
_cell.angle_gamma   90.00
#
_symmetry.space_group_name_H-M   'P 1'
#
loop_
_entity.id
_entity.type
_entity.pdbx_description
1 polymer ?
#
loop_
_entity_poly.entity_id
_entity_poly.type
_entity_poly.pdbx_seq_one_letter_code
_entity_poly.pdbx_strand_id
1 'polypeptide(L)'
;AIRPTSVQRPGEARARAALARGAADHRILEQAAEIRSQRLHAPFLDNQVVRAARALPESLRVQPGARAAILRRVLGGAGIHDLPPGWGMPSQATSTAVTRTGLRTALPELMALFDAPLLADAGLVEARVVRKALRAASEGEPLPLDGLADLASTELWLRRLV
;
A
#
# COMPACT_ATOMS: atom_id res chain seq x y z
N ALA A 1 -7.04 14.14 -38.75
CA ALA A 1 -8.22 13.37 -38.29
C ALA A 1 -8.06 13.10 -36.80
N ILE A 2 -8.93 13.68 -35.96
CA ILE A 2 -8.99 13.39 -34.53
C ILE A 2 -9.57 11.98 -34.41
N ARG A 3 -8.76 11.00 -33.96
CA ARG A 3 -9.28 9.67 -33.65
C ARG A 3 -10.36 9.83 -32.58
N PRO A 4 -11.52 9.18 -32.71
CA PRO A 4 -12.49 9.17 -31.62
C PRO A 4 -11.77 8.60 -30.39
N THR A 5 -11.81 9.35 -29.29
CA THR A 5 -11.38 8.87 -27.98
C THR A 5 -12.16 7.60 -27.71
N SER A 6 -11.52 6.44 -27.90
CA SER A 6 -12.08 5.15 -27.52
C SER A 6 -12.56 5.31 -26.10
N VAL A 7 -13.88 5.15 -25.87
CA VAL A 7 -14.46 5.18 -24.53
C VAL A 7 -13.65 4.20 -23.70
N GLN A 8 -12.90 4.75 -22.75
CA GLN A 8 -11.97 3.94 -22.00
C GLN A 8 -12.76 2.92 -21.19
N ARG A 9 -12.33 1.66 -21.24
CA ARG A 9 -13.00 0.60 -20.47
C ARG A 9 -12.95 0.95 -18.98
N PRO A 10 -14.04 0.78 -18.21
CA PRO A 10 -14.05 1.10 -16.78
C PRO A 10 -12.90 0.45 -15.99
N GLY A 11 -12.53 -0.80 -16.32
CA GLY A 11 -11.39 -1.50 -15.72
C GLY A 11 -10.05 -0.81 -15.95
N GLU A 12 -9.80 -0.30 -17.17
CA GLU A 12 -8.59 0.47 -17.48
C GLU A 12 -8.57 1.81 -16.76
N ALA A 13 -9.73 2.47 -16.62
CA ALA A 13 -9.84 3.74 -15.90
C ALA A 13 -9.53 3.55 -14.42
N ARG A 14 -10.13 2.51 -13.80
CA ARG A 14 -9.85 2.11 -12.41
C ARG A 14 -8.38 1.74 -12.21
N ALA A 15 -7.79 0.95 -13.10
CA ALA A 15 -6.39 0.56 -13.01
C ALA A 15 -5.44 1.78 -13.09
N ARG A 16 -5.74 2.75 -13.96
CA ARG A 16 -4.97 4.00 -14.02
C ARG A 16 -5.11 4.82 -12.75
N ALA A 17 -6.33 4.98 -12.24
CA ALA A 17 -6.57 5.73 -11.01
C ALA A 17 -5.84 5.09 -9.82
N ALA A 18 -5.87 3.76 -9.69
CA ALA A 18 -5.14 3.03 -8.66
C ALA A 18 -3.62 3.24 -8.75
N LEU A 19 -3.05 3.16 -9.97
CA LEU A 19 -1.62 3.44 -10.19
C LEU A 19 -1.27 4.89 -9.82
N ALA A 20 -2.09 5.85 -10.23
CA ALA A 20 -1.86 7.27 -9.94
C ALA A 20 -1.90 7.54 -8.44
N ARG A 21 -2.87 6.95 -7.73
CA ARG A 21 -2.97 7.05 -6.26
C ARG A 21 -1.75 6.43 -5.59
N GLY A 22 -1.39 5.19 -5.94
CA GLY A 22 -0.20 4.54 -5.36
C GLY A 22 1.10 5.30 -5.62
N ALA A 23 1.27 5.92 -6.79
CA ALA A 23 2.42 6.75 -7.08
C ALA A 23 2.43 8.07 -6.28
N ALA A 24 1.27 8.68 -6.05
CA ALA A 24 1.14 9.87 -5.20
C ALA A 24 1.45 9.54 -3.73
N ASP A 25 0.86 8.46 -3.23
CA ASP A 25 1.08 7.97 -1.86
C ASP A 25 2.56 7.66 -1.63
N HIS A 26 3.24 7.03 -2.61
CA HIS A 26 4.67 6.75 -2.52
C HIS A 26 5.53 8.03 -2.49
N ARG A 27 5.18 9.05 -3.28
CA ARG A 27 5.91 10.33 -3.25
C ARG A 27 5.78 11.02 -1.90
N ILE A 28 4.59 11.00 -1.31
CA ILE A 28 4.36 11.53 0.04
C ILE A 28 5.20 10.76 1.05
N LEU A 29 5.24 9.43 0.94
CA LEU A 29 6.07 8.60 1.82
C LEU A 29 7.56 8.91 1.67
N GLU A 30 8.07 9.06 0.44
CA GLU A 30 9.48 9.42 0.18
C GLU A 30 9.84 10.75 0.86
N GLN A 31 8.95 11.75 0.78
CA GLN A 31 9.13 13.05 1.45
C GLN A 31 9.04 12.94 2.97
N ALA A 32 8.07 12.19 3.50
CA ALA A 32 7.83 12.08 4.94
C ALA A 32 8.89 11.23 5.66
N ALA A 33 9.45 10.22 4.97
CA ALA A 33 10.47 9.32 5.47
C ALA A 33 11.88 9.72 5.03
N GLU A 34 12.08 10.96 4.55
CA GLU A 34 13.38 11.43 4.09
C GLU A 34 14.40 11.36 5.23
N ILE A 35 15.43 10.54 5.01
CA ILE A 35 16.62 10.50 5.85
C ILE A 35 17.79 10.92 4.97
N ARG A 36 18.59 11.87 5.44
CA ARG A 36 19.76 12.36 4.69
C ARG A 36 20.63 11.17 4.24
N SER A 37 20.95 11.14 2.95
CA SER A 37 21.74 10.09 2.30
C SER A 37 21.11 8.69 2.29
N GLN A 38 19.81 8.55 2.60
CA GLN A 38 19.05 7.32 2.39
C GLN A 38 17.88 7.60 1.45
N ARG A 39 17.89 6.95 0.29
CA ARG A 39 16.82 7.09 -0.69
C ARG A 39 15.87 5.90 -0.60
N LEU A 40 14.59 6.18 -0.42
CA LEU A 40 13.55 5.17 -0.58
C LEU A 40 13.44 4.83 -2.08
N HIS A 41 13.66 3.58 -2.43
CA HIS A 41 13.62 3.13 -3.83
C HIS A 41 12.28 2.48 -4.17
N ALA A 42 11.68 2.88 -5.30
CA ALA A 42 10.51 2.21 -5.90
C ALA A 42 10.75 1.81 -7.37
N PRO A 43 11.54 0.75 -7.63
CA PRO A 43 11.83 0.31 -9.00
C PRO A 43 10.59 -0.02 -9.83
N PHE A 44 9.51 -0.51 -9.20
CA PHE A 44 8.25 -0.84 -9.88
C PHE A 44 7.42 0.38 -10.31
N LEU A 45 7.77 1.58 -9.84
CA LEU A 45 7.17 2.84 -10.27
C LEU A 45 8.00 3.54 -11.36
N ASP A 46 9.09 2.92 -11.83
CA ASP A 46 9.83 3.43 -12.99
C ASP A 46 8.93 3.51 -14.23
N ASN A 47 9.12 4.56 -15.03
CA ASN A 47 8.30 4.82 -16.21
C ASN A 47 8.34 3.68 -17.24
N GLN A 48 9.48 3.02 -17.41
CA GLN A 48 9.62 1.90 -18.35
C GLN A 48 8.94 0.66 -17.80
N VAL A 49 9.09 0.38 -16.51
CA VAL A 49 8.40 -0.75 -15.85
C VAL A 49 6.88 -0.58 -15.93
N VAL A 50 6.37 0.61 -15.63
CA VAL A 50 4.94 0.93 -15.73
C VAL A 50 4.44 0.78 -17.17
N ARG A 51 5.18 1.29 -18.16
CA ARG A 51 4.81 1.17 -19.58
C ARG A 51 4.78 -0.30 -20.03
N ALA A 52 5.80 -1.07 -19.66
CA ALA A 52 5.85 -2.50 -19.96
C ALA A 52 4.69 -3.26 -19.32
N ALA A 53 4.40 -3.00 -18.04
CA ALA A 53 3.29 -3.63 -17.33
C ALA A 53 1.92 -3.28 -17.96
N ARG A 54 1.76 -2.05 -18.46
CA ARG A 54 0.52 -1.61 -19.13
C ARG A 54 0.36 -2.16 -20.54
N ALA A 55 1.45 -2.56 -21.20
CA ALA A 55 1.40 -3.21 -22.51
C ALA A 55 0.94 -4.68 -22.43
N LEU A 56 0.95 -5.28 -21.23
CA LEU A 56 0.47 -6.64 -21.04
C LEU A 56 -1.06 -6.75 -21.19
N PRO A 57 -1.57 -7.81 -21.83
CA PRO A 57 -3.00 -8.07 -21.91
C PRO A 57 -3.67 -8.09 -20.54
N GLU A 58 -4.86 -7.51 -20.44
CA GLU A 58 -5.61 -7.46 -19.17
C GLU A 58 -5.90 -8.85 -18.60
N SER A 59 -6.27 -9.80 -19.46
CA SER A 59 -6.54 -11.19 -19.11
C SER A 59 -5.34 -11.85 -18.42
N LEU A 60 -4.12 -11.46 -18.76
CA LEU A 60 -2.89 -11.94 -18.14
C LEU A 60 -2.65 -11.31 -16.76
N ARG A 61 -3.08 -10.05 -16.55
CA ARG A 61 -2.84 -9.32 -15.29
C ARG A 61 -3.75 -9.76 -14.15
N VAL A 62 -4.93 -10.31 -14.44
CA VAL A 62 -5.95 -10.66 -13.45
C VAL A 62 -5.89 -12.13 -13.00
N GLN A 63 -5.08 -12.96 -13.65
CA GLN A 63 -4.95 -14.38 -13.31
C GLN A 63 -4.14 -14.57 -12.01
N PRO A 64 -4.59 -15.43 -11.08
CA PRO A 64 -3.81 -15.81 -9.92
C PRO A 64 -2.42 -16.33 -10.32
N GLY A 65 -1.36 -15.84 -9.67
CA GLY A 65 0.02 -16.25 -9.95
C GLY A 65 0.64 -15.65 -11.22
N ALA A 66 -0.12 -14.97 -12.07
CA ALA A 66 0.41 -14.46 -13.33
C ALA A 66 1.52 -13.42 -13.14
N ARG A 67 1.45 -12.58 -12.10
CA ARG A 67 2.52 -11.63 -11.75
C ARG A 67 3.87 -12.33 -11.60
N ALA A 68 3.91 -13.44 -10.85
CA ALA A 68 5.13 -14.21 -10.65
C ALA A 68 5.61 -14.84 -11.97
N ALA A 69 4.70 -15.45 -12.74
CA ALA A 69 5.04 -16.05 -14.02
C ALA A 69 5.64 -15.04 -15.02
N ILE A 70 5.04 -13.84 -15.12
CA ILE A 70 5.52 -12.75 -15.97
C ILE A 70 6.93 -12.33 -15.55
N LEU A 71 7.12 -12.02 -14.26
CA LEU A 71 8.42 -11.59 -13.75
C LEU A 71 9.48 -12.67 -13.93
N ARG A 72 9.13 -13.96 -13.77
CA ARG A 72 10.06 -15.08 -14.00
C ARG A 72 10.52 -15.13 -15.44
N ARG A 73 9.60 -14.88 -16.38
CA ARG A 73 9.92 -14.82 -17.82
C ARG A 73 10.80 -13.62 -18.16
N VAL A 74 10.54 -12.46 -17.56
CA VAL A 74 11.39 -11.26 -17.71
C VAL A 74 12.80 -11.53 -17.19
N LEU A 75 12.93 -12.14 -16.01
CA LEU A 75 14.22 -12.50 -15.42
C LEU A 75 14.97 -13.53 -16.27
N GLY A 76 14.28 -14.55 -16.78
CA GLY A 76 14.88 -15.51 -17.70
C GLY A 76 15.40 -14.87 -18.99
N GLY A 77 14.69 -13.87 -19.52
CA GLY A 77 15.17 -13.07 -20.67
C GLY A 77 16.40 -12.20 -20.34
N ALA A 78 16.62 -11.88 -19.06
CA ALA A 78 17.79 -11.16 -18.57
C ALA A 78 18.93 -12.12 -18.12
N GLY A 79 18.81 -13.42 -18.36
CA GLY A 79 19.81 -14.43 -17.99
C GLY A 79 19.75 -14.90 -16.53
N ILE A 80 18.70 -14.53 -15.79
CA ILE A 80 18.50 -14.94 -14.39
C ILE A 80 17.52 -16.12 -14.37
N HIS A 81 18.06 -17.33 -14.18
CA HIS A 81 17.28 -18.57 -14.21
C HIS A 81 17.08 -19.19 -12.83
N ASP A 82 18.07 -19.06 -11.94
CA ASP A 82 18.07 -19.67 -10.62
C ASP A 82 17.40 -18.76 -9.58
N LEU A 83 16.06 -18.83 -9.56
CA LEU A 83 15.26 -18.12 -8.58
C LEU A 83 15.11 -18.94 -7.29
N PRO A 84 15.20 -18.32 -6.11
CA PRO A 84 15.11 -19.03 -4.84
C PRO A 84 13.75 -19.73 -4.66
N PRO A 85 13.69 -20.80 -3.86
CA PRO A 85 12.42 -21.42 -3.49
C PRO A 85 11.43 -20.40 -2.93
N GLY A 86 10.15 -20.51 -3.31
CA GLY A 86 9.10 -19.57 -2.88
C GLY A 86 9.12 -18.21 -3.59
N TRP A 87 10.03 -17.98 -4.54
CA TRP A 87 10.04 -16.74 -5.33
C TRP A 87 8.70 -16.55 -6.07
N GLY A 88 8.12 -15.36 -5.91
CA GLY A 88 6.83 -15.00 -6.50
C GLY A 88 5.59 -15.44 -5.71
N MET A 89 5.76 -16.18 -4.60
CA MET A 89 4.66 -16.44 -3.67
C MET A 89 4.29 -15.15 -2.92
N PRO A 90 2.99 -14.84 -2.73
CA PRO A 90 2.58 -13.71 -1.91
C PRO A 90 3.09 -13.87 -0.46
N SER A 91 3.99 -13.00 -0.01
CA SER A 91 4.51 -13.03 1.36
C SER A 91 3.61 -12.23 2.32
N GLN A 92 2.32 -12.55 2.36
CA GLN A 92 1.35 -11.91 3.27
C GLN A 92 1.85 -11.94 4.73
N ALA A 93 2.47 -13.05 5.15
CA ALA A 93 3.05 -13.20 6.48
C ALA A 93 4.16 -12.16 6.79
N THR A 94 5.00 -11.82 5.81
CA THR A 94 6.06 -10.82 5.98
C THR A 94 5.48 -9.41 6.08
N SER A 95 4.46 -9.10 5.28
CA SER A 95 3.76 -7.79 5.33
C SER A 95 3.08 -7.57 6.69
N THR A 96 2.38 -8.59 7.20
CA THR A 96 1.72 -8.52 8.52
C THR A 96 2.74 -8.41 9.65
N ALA A 97 3.86 -9.12 9.59
CA ALA A 97 4.92 -9.05 10.62
C ALA A 97 5.58 -7.66 10.69
N VAL A 98 5.86 -7.05 9.53
CA VAL A 98 6.39 -5.67 9.47
C VAL A 98 5.37 -4.67 10.01
N THR A 99 4.11 -4.78 9.59
CA THR A 99 3.02 -3.91 10.07
C THR A 99 2.86 -3.99 11.58
N ARG A 100 2.86 -5.20 12.15
CA ARG A 100 2.80 -5.39 13.61
C ARG A 100 4.01 -4.84 14.35
N THR A 101 5.19 -4.90 13.75
CA THR A 101 6.39 -4.31 14.34
C THR A 101 6.27 -2.79 14.37
N GLY A 102 5.86 -2.16 13.26
CA GLY A 102 5.57 -0.72 13.22
C GLY A 102 4.50 -0.31 14.24
N LEU A 103 3.41 -1.09 14.35
CA LEU A 103 2.35 -0.85 15.33
C LEU A 103 2.87 -0.87 16.77
N ARG A 104 3.69 -1.86 17.14
CA ARG A 104 4.27 -1.94 18.49
C ARG A 104 5.17 -0.75 18.78
N THR A 105 5.99 -0.36 17.80
CA THR A 105 6.90 0.79 17.94
C THR A 105 6.12 2.10 18.09
N ALA A 106 5.05 2.31 17.33
CA ALA A 106 4.25 3.53 17.31
C ALA A 106 3.05 3.51 18.29
N LEU A 107 2.92 2.48 19.13
CA LEU A 107 1.76 2.30 20.00
C LEU A 107 1.56 3.49 20.95
N PRO A 108 2.61 4.04 21.62
CA PRO A 108 2.44 5.21 22.49
C PRO A 108 1.87 6.42 21.76
N GLU A 109 2.38 6.73 20.57
CA GLU A 109 1.93 7.85 19.75
C GLU A 109 0.50 7.64 19.24
N LEU A 110 0.16 6.43 18.82
CA LEU A 110 -1.20 6.08 18.42
C LEU A 110 -2.18 6.13 19.60
N MET A 111 -1.76 5.72 20.80
CA MET A 111 -2.57 5.87 22.02
C MET A 111 -2.86 7.34 22.33
N ALA A 112 -1.85 8.20 22.20
CA ALA A 112 -2.01 9.64 22.40
C ALA A 112 -2.92 10.27 21.34
N LEU A 113 -2.79 9.87 20.08
CA LEU A 113 -3.62 10.36 18.97
C LEU A 113 -5.12 10.07 19.20
N PHE A 114 -5.44 8.90 19.75
CA PHE A 114 -6.81 8.46 20.01
C PHE A 114 -7.27 8.62 21.47
N ASP A 115 -6.60 9.45 22.27
CA ASP A 115 -7.02 9.69 23.66
C ASP A 115 -8.31 10.50 23.74
N ALA A 116 -8.40 11.57 22.93
CA ALA A 116 -9.61 12.36 22.67
C ALA A 116 -9.73 12.62 21.16
N PRO A 117 -10.20 11.62 20.37
CA PRO A 117 -10.18 11.72 18.91
C PRO A 117 -11.36 12.55 18.39
N LEU A 118 -11.08 13.47 17.47
CA LEU A 118 -12.10 14.29 16.79
C LEU A 118 -13.06 13.41 15.98
N LEU A 119 -12.60 12.25 15.51
CA LEU A 119 -13.46 11.24 14.90
C LEU A 119 -14.54 10.70 15.85
N ALA A 120 -14.28 10.62 17.15
CA ALA A 120 -15.30 10.22 18.13
C ALA A 120 -16.28 11.35 18.41
N ASP A 121 -15.81 12.60 18.45
CA ASP A 121 -16.67 13.78 18.58
C ASP A 121 -17.64 13.89 17.38
N ALA A 122 -17.19 13.49 16.19
CA ALA A 122 -18.01 13.38 14.98
C ALA A 122 -18.93 12.13 14.95
N GLY A 123 -18.87 11.24 15.95
CA GLY A 123 -19.65 10.01 16.02
C GLY A 123 -19.25 8.93 15.01
N LEU A 124 -18.06 9.03 14.40
CA LEU A 124 -17.58 8.09 13.38
C LEU A 124 -16.91 6.85 13.98
N VAL A 125 -16.35 6.98 15.19
CA VAL A 125 -15.68 5.89 15.91
C VAL A 125 -15.94 5.98 17.41
N GLU A 126 -15.75 4.86 18.11
CA GLU A 126 -15.70 4.83 19.56
C GLU A 126 -14.24 4.82 20.04
N ALA A 127 -13.81 5.87 20.75
CA ALA A 127 -12.43 6.03 21.21
C ALA A 127 -11.92 4.81 22.00
N ARG A 128 -12.75 4.27 22.90
CA ARG A 128 -12.42 3.10 23.71
C ARG A 128 -12.22 1.84 22.86
N VAL A 129 -13.03 1.64 21.83
CA VAL A 129 -12.95 0.49 20.92
C VAL A 129 -11.66 0.56 20.10
N VAL A 130 -11.36 1.73 19.54
CA VAL A 130 -10.11 1.96 18.79
C VAL A 130 -8.89 1.68 19.67
N ARG A 131 -8.86 2.24 20.88
CA ARG A 131 -7.73 2.04 21.81
C ARG A 131 -7.56 0.59 22.24
N LYS A 132 -8.66 -0.13 22.49
CA LYS A 132 -8.63 -1.56 22.80
C LYS A 132 -8.09 -2.37 21.62
N ALA A 133 -8.54 -2.07 20.40
CA ALA A 133 -8.10 -2.76 19.19
C ALA A 133 -6.61 -2.54 18.92
N LEU A 134 -6.11 -1.31 19.10
CA LEU A 134 -4.69 -0.99 18.94
C LEU A 134 -3.81 -1.78 19.92
N ARG A 135 -4.22 -1.87 21.19
CA ARG A 135 -3.50 -2.67 22.21
C ARG A 135 -3.50 -4.15 21.86
N ALA A 136 -4.68 -4.72 21.59
CA ALA A 136 -4.83 -6.12 21.20
C ALA A 136 -3.95 -6.45 19.97
N ALA A 137 -3.99 -5.60 18.94
CA ALA A 137 -3.19 -5.79 17.74
C ALA A 137 -1.66 -5.70 18.01
N SER A 138 -1.23 -4.83 18.93
CA SER A 138 0.17 -4.74 19.36
C SER A 138 0.64 -5.98 20.13
N GLU A 139 -0.28 -6.67 20.81
CA GLU A 139 -0.05 -7.91 21.55
C GLU A 139 -0.13 -9.17 20.65
N GLY A 140 -0.44 -9.00 19.36
CA GLY A 140 -0.41 -10.06 18.37
C GLY A 140 -1.77 -10.65 18.00
N GLU A 141 -2.87 -10.10 18.52
CA GLU A 141 -4.22 -10.52 18.15
C GLU A 141 -4.46 -10.44 16.63
N PRO A 142 -5.18 -11.40 16.02
CA PRO A 142 -5.45 -11.44 14.59
C PRO A 142 -6.58 -10.47 14.23
N LEU A 143 -6.25 -9.17 14.23
CA LEU A 143 -7.15 -8.10 13.82
C LEU A 143 -6.80 -7.61 12.40
N PRO A 144 -7.79 -7.21 11.59
CA PRO A 144 -7.53 -6.58 10.30
C PRO A 144 -6.89 -5.20 10.50
N LEU A 145 -5.69 -5.00 9.93
CA LEU A 145 -4.91 -3.75 10.10
C LEU A 145 -5.00 -2.80 8.90
N ASP A 146 -5.66 -3.21 7.82
CA ASP A 146 -5.63 -2.50 6.54
C ASP A 146 -6.21 -1.07 6.61
N GLY A 147 -7.17 -0.83 7.52
CA GLY A 147 -7.80 0.49 7.71
C GLY A 147 -7.11 1.40 8.72
N LEU A 148 -6.07 0.94 9.43
CA LEU A 148 -5.45 1.72 10.49
C LEU A 148 -4.77 3.00 9.97
N ALA A 149 -4.11 2.91 8.82
CA ALA A 149 -3.45 4.05 8.20
C ALA A 149 -4.45 5.14 7.80
N ASP A 150 -5.59 4.76 7.23
CA ASP A 150 -6.66 5.70 6.85
C ASP A 150 -7.29 6.35 8.10
N LEU A 151 -7.52 5.56 9.16
CA LEU A 151 -8.06 6.06 10.42
C LEU A 151 -7.12 7.09 11.08
N ALA A 152 -5.84 6.76 11.22
CA ALA A 152 -4.84 7.66 11.80
C ALA A 152 -4.63 8.91 10.94
N SER A 153 -4.60 8.77 9.61
CA SER A 153 -4.44 9.89 8.69
C SER A 153 -5.62 10.86 8.76
N THR A 154 -6.84 10.34 8.88
CA THR A 154 -8.05 11.17 8.97
C THR A 154 -8.06 11.95 10.29
N GLU A 155 -7.73 11.30 11.41
CA GLU A 155 -7.62 11.97 12.70
C GLU A 155 -6.54 13.07 12.69
N LEU A 156 -5.36 12.79 12.11
CA LEU A 156 -4.30 13.80 11.96
C LEU A 156 -4.72 14.97 11.07
N TRP A 157 -5.49 14.71 10.01
CA TRP A 157 -6.03 15.74 9.15
C TRP A 157 -7.03 16.64 9.89
N LEU A 158 -7.97 16.04 10.63
CA LEU A 158 -8.94 16.79 11.44
C LEU A 158 -8.25 17.71 12.46
N ARG A 159 -7.22 17.19 13.14
CA ARG A 159 -6.43 17.97 14.13
C ARG A 159 -5.64 19.13 13.52
N ARG A 160 -5.45 19.15 12.20
CA ARG A 160 -4.81 20.27 11.49
C ARG A 160 -5.80 21.33 10.99
N LEU A 161 -7.09 21.00 10.98
CA LEU A 161 -8.14 21.94 10.56
C LEU A 161 -8.70 22.78 11.70
N VAL A 162 -8.56 22.29 12.94
CA VAL A 162 -9.00 22.96 14.17
C VAL A 162 -7.80 23.60 14.85
#